data_AF-A0A969BK75-F1
#
_entry.id   AF-A0A969BK75-F1
#
_cell.length_a   1.000
_cell.length_b   1.000
_cell.length_c   1.000
_cell.angle_alpha   90.00
_cell.angle_beta   90.00
_cell.angle_gamma   90.00
#
_symmetry.space_group_name_H-M   'P 1'
#
loop_
_entity.id
_entity.type
_entity.pdbx_description
1 polymer ?
#
loop_
_entity_poly.entity_id
_entity_poly.type
_entity_poly.pdbx_seq_one_letter_code
_entity_poly.pdbx_strand_id
1 'polypeptide(L)'
;MQSFRTELEDLNNPVVEKDIIDLEKKIRLFQDGKIDEEKFRSLRLARGVYGQRQPGVQMVRIKLPFGRISTKQLRRIADLSDEYASRNLHLTTRQDIQIHYVSLDRTPELWAKLEKDDITLREACGNTVRNITASATAGVDPKEPFDVSPYAYEMFRYFLRNPVCQDMGRKFKIAFSSGDDDTAYVFIHDIGFIPKVVSTPAGEKRGFKVVVGGGLGANPYLAQTAFEFLEEDKIIPYTECILRIFDRYGERNRRMKARFKFLLDQIGLEQLAQLVEEEKKSLRYQSYEINREIVPLPVLATQRQFEQVPADTAKYQAWRDTNVFRQKQQNYFGVYIKLLLGNLSSDHSRTLADIVESHAGDDIRTRLEAVDPFIPAGILSIHVVPHRNVDVMFSGRLSDSVGGVADANAHLD
;
A
#
# COMPACT_ATOMS: atom_id res chain seq x y z
N MET A 1 19.52 12.24 -24.64
CA MET A 1 19.38 11.55 -23.34
C MET A 1 20.64 10.76 -23.11
N GLN A 2 21.36 11.05 -22.02
CA GLN A 2 22.33 10.09 -21.51
C GLN A 2 21.58 8.78 -21.22
N SER A 3 22.18 7.67 -21.64
CA SER A 3 21.59 6.34 -21.59
C SER A 3 21.53 5.89 -20.13
N PHE A 4 20.33 5.79 -19.53
CA PHE A 4 20.14 5.24 -18.17
C PHE A 4 20.42 3.73 -18.07
N ARG A 5 21.11 3.16 -19.06
CA ARG A 5 21.49 1.74 -19.08
C ARG A 5 22.40 1.40 -17.91
N THR A 6 23.20 2.34 -17.41
CA THR A 6 23.99 2.15 -16.19
C THR A 6 23.11 1.86 -14.97
N GLU A 7 21.92 2.43 -14.89
CA GLU A 7 20.96 2.18 -13.82
C GLU A 7 20.30 0.81 -13.95
N LEU A 8 20.24 0.26 -15.16
CA LEU A 8 19.71 -1.07 -15.45
C LEU A 8 20.73 -2.18 -15.20
N GLU A 9 22.02 -1.93 -15.43
CA GLU A 9 23.11 -2.91 -15.27
C GLU A 9 23.19 -3.47 -13.84
N ASP A 10 22.78 -2.69 -12.84
CA ASP A 10 22.74 -3.10 -11.43
C ASP A 10 21.42 -3.79 -11.03
N LEU A 11 20.43 -3.91 -11.92
CA LEU A 11 19.14 -4.52 -11.58
C LEU A 11 19.23 -6.05 -11.64
N ASN A 12 19.08 -6.70 -10.48
CA ASN A 12 18.97 -8.16 -10.37
C ASN A 12 17.58 -8.70 -10.80
N ASN A 13 16.88 -8.03 -11.73
CA ASN A 13 15.54 -8.42 -12.17
C ASN A 13 15.31 -8.18 -13.68
N PRO A 14 15.52 -9.19 -14.55
CA PRO A 14 15.43 -9.04 -16.01
C PRO A 14 14.02 -8.73 -16.50
N VAL A 15 12.99 -9.08 -15.73
CA VAL A 15 11.59 -8.75 -16.07
C VAL A 15 11.33 -7.26 -15.90
N VAL A 16 11.82 -6.68 -14.81
CA VAL A 16 11.70 -5.23 -14.53
C VAL A 16 12.48 -4.44 -15.58
N GLU A 17 13.72 -4.83 -15.85
CA GLU A 17 14.55 -4.21 -16.89
C GLU A 17 13.82 -4.18 -18.24
N LYS A 18 13.25 -5.32 -18.66
CA LYS A 18 12.47 -5.42 -19.89
C LYS A 18 11.27 -4.46 -19.89
N ASP A 19 10.54 -4.36 -18.77
CA ASP A 19 9.37 -3.48 -18.70
C ASP A 19 9.73 -1.99 -18.71
N ILE A 20 10.89 -1.61 -18.15
CA ILE A 20 11.45 -0.25 -18.20
C ILE A 20 11.88 0.10 -19.62
N ILE A 21 12.64 -0.79 -20.29
CA ILE A 21 13.07 -0.60 -21.68
C ILE A 21 11.85 -0.52 -22.62
N ASP A 22 10.83 -1.35 -22.38
CA ASP A 22 9.59 -1.27 -23.15
C ASP A 22 8.88 0.08 -22.93
N LEU A 23 8.82 0.58 -21.70
CA LEU A 23 8.24 1.89 -21.42
C LEU A 23 8.96 3.01 -22.19
N GLU A 24 10.29 3.04 -22.13
CA GLU A 24 11.11 4.02 -22.85
C GLU A 24 10.84 3.98 -24.36
N LYS A 25 10.87 2.79 -24.96
CA LYS A 25 10.59 2.60 -26.40
C LYS A 25 9.19 3.11 -26.76
N LYS A 26 8.20 2.85 -25.91
CA LYS A 26 6.80 3.23 -26.15
C LYS A 26 6.57 4.73 -25.98
N ILE A 27 7.30 5.39 -25.09
CA ILE A 27 7.31 6.86 -24.97
C ILE A 27 7.82 7.48 -26.27
N ARG A 28 8.95 7.00 -26.82
CA ARG A 28 9.49 7.51 -28.09
C ARG A 28 8.50 7.33 -29.25
N LEU A 29 7.91 6.14 -29.37
CA LEU A 29 6.89 5.88 -30.39
C LEU A 29 5.66 6.79 -30.23
N PHE A 30 5.28 7.13 -28.99
CA PHE A 30 4.18 8.05 -28.71
C PHE A 30 4.50 9.48 -29.14
N GLN A 31 5.71 9.96 -28.83
CA GLN A 31 6.18 11.28 -29.26
C GLN A 31 6.30 11.39 -30.78
N ASP A 32 6.68 10.30 -31.45
CA ASP A 32 6.73 10.21 -32.91
C ASP A 32 5.34 10.06 -33.57
N GLY A 33 4.25 9.97 -32.80
CA GLY A 33 2.89 9.73 -33.32
C GLY A 33 2.65 8.33 -33.90
N LYS A 34 3.49 7.35 -33.54
CA LYS A 34 3.48 5.97 -34.07
C LYS A 34 2.68 4.98 -33.21
N ILE A 35 2.14 5.41 -32.07
CA ILE A 35 1.28 4.59 -31.21
C ILE A 35 0.03 5.37 -30.83
N ASP A 36 -1.10 4.67 -30.87
CA ASP A 36 -2.39 5.18 -30.42
C ASP A 36 -2.38 5.59 -28.93
N GLU A 37 -3.06 6.68 -28.62
CA GLU A 37 -3.08 7.28 -27.27
C GLU A 37 -3.71 6.34 -26.24
N GLU A 38 -4.79 5.64 -26.58
CA GLU A 38 -5.49 4.70 -25.68
C GLU A 38 -4.57 3.52 -25.34
N LYS A 39 -3.87 2.98 -26.34
CA LYS A 39 -2.87 1.91 -26.16
C LYS A 39 -1.69 2.36 -25.30
N PHE A 40 -1.13 3.54 -25.58
CA PHE A 40 -0.04 4.09 -24.77
C PHE A 40 -0.48 4.36 -23.33
N ARG A 41 -1.69 4.91 -23.16
CA ARG A 41 -2.30 5.15 -21.85
C ARG A 41 -2.44 3.86 -21.06
N SER A 42 -2.97 2.78 -21.63
CA SER A 42 -3.08 1.50 -20.93
C SER A 42 -1.71 1.00 -20.45
N LEU A 43 -0.72 1.05 -21.34
CA LEU A 43 0.64 0.58 -21.10
C LEU A 43 1.35 1.32 -19.96
N ARG A 44 1.31 2.66 -19.97
CA ARG A 44 1.96 3.49 -18.94
C ARG A 44 1.23 3.42 -17.60
N LEU A 45 -0.10 3.28 -17.61
CA LEU A 45 -0.89 3.11 -16.40
C LEU A 45 -0.54 1.81 -15.68
N ALA A 46 -0.34 0.70 -16.40
CA ALA A 46 0.12 -0.55 -15.80
C ALA A 46 1.53 -0.44 -15.17
N ARG A 47 2.27 0.63 -15.46
CA ARG A 47 3.60 0.93 -14.92
C ARG A 47 3.60 2.11 -13.95
N GLY A 48 2.44 2.43 -13.37
CA GLY A 48 2.32 3.47 -12.35
C GLY A 48 2.43 4.91 -12.88
N VAL A 49 2.57 5.12 -14.19
CA VAL A 49 2.71 6.46 -14.80
C VAL A 49 1.35 6.98 -15.24
N TYR A 50 0.80 7.94 -14.51
CA TYR A 50 -0.54 8.51 -14.70
C TYR A 50 -0.47 9.92 -15.27
N GLY A 51 -1.39 10.24 -16.19
CA GLY A 51 -1.47 11.56 -16.82
C GLY A 51 -1.86 12.64 -15.82
N GLN A 52 -1.14 13.74 -15.81
CA GLN A 52 -1.50 14.92 -15.03
C GLN A 52 -2.23 15.94 -15.92
N ARG A 53 -2.93 16.90 -15.32
CA ARG A 53 -3.57 18.01 -16.07
C ARG A 53 -2.54 18.92 -16.72
N GLN A 54 -1.39 19.09 -16.09
CA GLN A 54 -0.28 19.88 -16.60
C GLN A 54 0.38 19.15 -17.78
N PRO A 55 0.60 19.83 -18.92
CA PRO A 55 1.26 19.22 -20.08
C PRO A 55 2.68 18.72 -19.78
N GLY A 56 3.07 17.62 -20.44
CA GLY A 56 4.44 17.09 -20.39
C GLY A 56 4.84 16.34 -19.10
N VAL A 57 4.04 16.46 -18.03
CA VAL A 57 4.34 15.85 -16.73
C VAL A 57 3.32 14.80 -16.31
N GLN A 58 3.76 13.91 -15.42
CA GLN A 58 3.02 12.75 -14.96
C GLN A 58 3.02 12.68 -13.43
N MET A 59 1.99 12.05 -12.90
CA MET A 59 2.02 11.50 -11.54
C MET A 59 2.56 10.07 -11.62
N VAL A 60 3.53 9.75 -10.78
CA VAL A 60 4.07 8.39 -10.64
C VAL A 60 3.59 7.81 -9.31
N ARG A 61 2.92 6.66 -9.38
CA ARG A 61 2.42 5.95 -8.21
C ARG A 61 3.32 4.76 -7.88
N ILE A 62 3.82 4.78 -6.66
CA ILE A 62 4.65 3.73 -6.06
C ILE A 62 3.74 2.75 -5.32
N LYS A 63 3.83 1.46 -5.67
CA LYS A 63 3.03 0.40 -5.06
C LYS A 63 3.72 -0.08 -3.79
N LEU A 64 3.06 0.09 -2.64
CA LEU A 64 3.62 -0.26 -1.33
C LEU A 64 2.76 -1.34 -0.68
N PRO A 65 3.10 -2.64 -0.83
CA PRO A 65 2.33 -3.73 -0.28
C PRO A 65 2.02 -3.48 1.20
N PHE A 66 0.74 -3.54 1.55
CA PHE A 66 0.18 -3.32 2.89
C PHE A 66 0.66 -2.03 3.57
N GLY A 67 1.11 -1.05 2.78
CA GLY A 67 1.57 0.25 3.24
C GLY A 67 2.93 0.27 3.92
N ARG A 68 3.71 -0.81 3.84
CA ARG A 68 5.02 -0.86 4.48
C ARG A 68 6.10 -0.15 3.67
N ILE A 69 6.91 0.62 4.38
CA ILE A 69 8.03 1.39 3.86
C ILE A 69 9.18 1.28 4.87
N SER A 70 10.40 1.00 4.40
CA SER A 70 11.60 1.18 5.22
C SER A 70 12.12 2.62 5.16
N THR A 71 12.88 3.02 6.17
CA THR A 71 13.63 4.27 6.21
C THR A 71 14.50 4.47 4.97
N LYS A 72 15.22 3.42 4.53
CA LYS A 72 15.97 3.41 3.27
C LYS A 72 15.09 3.71 2.06
N GLN A 73 13.94 3.05 1.94
CA GLN A 73 13.00 3.29 0.84
C GLN A 73 12.42 4.71 0.90
N LEU A 74 12.06 5.21 2.08
CA LEU A 74 11.53 6.55 2.26
C LEU A 74 12.55 7.62 1.80
N ARG A 75 13.83 7.47 2.17
CA ARG A 75 14.91 8.34 1.70
C ARG A 75 15.08 8.28 0.19
N ARG A 76 15.09 7.08 -0.40
CA ARG A 76 15.15 6.90 -1.86
C ARG A 76 14.04 7.66 -2.56
N ILE A 77 12.79 7.55 -2.08
CA ILE A 77 11.65 8.24 -2.68
C ILE A 77 11.80 9.77 -2.51
N ALA A 78 12.29 10.24 -1.36
CA ALA A 78 12.55 11.65 -1.11
C ALA A 78 13.61 12.23 -2.06
N ASP A 79 14.76 11.56 -2.21
CA ASP A 79 15.85 11.97 -3.09
C ASP A 79 15.39 12.02 -4.55
N LEU A 80 14.64 11.02 -4.99
CA LEU A 80 14.09 10.99 -6.34
C LEU A 80 12.96 12.01 -6.55
N SER A 81 12.21 12.34 -5.50
CA SER A 81 11.24 13.43 -5.56
C SER A 81 11.93 14.79 -5.74
N ASP A 82 13.11 14.97 -5.17
CA ASP A 82 13.92 16.18 -5.34
C ASP A 82 14.52 16.30 -6.75
N GLU A 83 14.94 15.19 -7.33
CA GLU A 83 15.59 15.16 -8.65
C GLU A 83 14.59 15.18 -9.82
N TYR A 84 13.45 14.50 -9.68
CA TYR A 84 12.52 14.24 -10.80
C TYR A 84 11.14 14.89 -10.63
N ALA A 85 10.78 15.36 -9.44
CA ALA A 85 9.41 15.69 -9.09
C ALA A 85 9.33 17.04 -8.33
N SER A 86 8.28 17.21 -7.54
CA SER A 86 7.97 18.45 -6.82
C SER A 86 8.44 18.48 -5.36
N ARG A 87 9.41 17.64 -4.95
CA ARG A 87 9.88 17.54 -3.55
C ARG A 87 8.80 17.18 -2.51
N ASN A 88 7.69 16.61 -2.97
CA ASN A 88 6.55 16.23 -2.12
C ASN A 88 6.10 14.81 -2.42
N LEU A 89 5.92 14.02 -1.37
CA LEU A 89 5.38 12.67 -1.38
C LEU A 89 3.93 12.76 -0.91
N HIS A 90 3.01 12.24 -1.70
CA HIS A 90 1.59 12.24 -1.38
C HIS A 90 1.12 10.82 -1.06
N LEU A 91 0.79 10.59 0.21
CA LEU A 91 0.21 9.34 0.68
C LEU A 91 -1.23 9.22 0.21
N THR A 92 -1.57 8.01 -0.23
CA THR A 92 -2.89 7.74 -0.80
C THR A 92 -3.78 6.98 0.18
N THR A 93 -5.09 7.06 -0.06
CA THR A 93 -6.11 6.22 0.61
C THR A 93 -6.03 4.73 0.26
N ARG A 94 -4.96 4.29 -0.42
CA ARG A 94 -4.62 2.89 -0.69
C ARG A 94 -3.21 2.55 -0.26
N GLN A 95 -2.68 3.30 0.71
CA GLN A 95 -1.37 3.04 1.31
C GLN A 95 -0.16 3.21 0.38
N ASP A 96 -0.38 3.59 -0.87
CA ASP A 96 0.67 3.93 -1.84
C ASP A 96 1.21 5.35 -1.60
N ILE A 97 2.34 5.66 -2.24
CA ILE A 97 2.87 7.03 -2.37
C ILE A 97 2.76 7.48 -3.83
N GLN A 98 2.45 8.76 -4.03
CA GLN A 98 2.49 9.42 -5.33
C GLN A 98 3.50 10.57 -5.31
N ILE A 99 4.30 10.67 -6.37
CA ILE A 99 5.09 11.85 -6.67
C ILE A 99 4.58 12.47 -7.97
N HIS A 100 4.57 13.80 -8.04
CA HIS A 100 3.90 14.56 -9.09
C HIS A 100 4.90 15.39 -9.89
N TYR A 101 4.49 15.88 -11.06
CA TYR A 101 5.31 16.73 -11.93
C TYR A 101 6.53 16.03 -12.55
N VAL A 102 6.50 14.70 -12.64
CA VAL A 102 7.59 13.93 -13.27
C VAL A 102 7.51 14.07 -14.77
N SER A 103 8.58 14.53 -15.43
CA SER A 103 8.65 14.53 -16.89
C SER A 103 8.45 13.13 -17.45
N LEU A 104 7.56 12.96 -18.44
CA LEU A 104 7.25 11.66 -19.04
C LEU A 104 8.52 10.92 -19.48
N ASP A 105 9.43 11.66 -20.10
CA ASP A 105 10.70 11.19 -20.63
C ASP A 105 11.67 10.62 -19.58
N ARG A 106 11.57 11.12 -18.34
CA ARG A 106 12.43 10.68 -17.24
C ARG A 106 11.80 9.58 -16.39
N THR A 107 10.56 9.17 -16.70
CA THR A 107 9.89 8.10 -15.95
C THR A 107 10.62 6.75 -16.01
N PRO A 108 11.27 6.32 -17.12
CA PRO A 108 12.03 5.08 -17.13
C PRO A 108 13.27 5.13 -16.22
N GLU A 109 14.01 6.25 -16.23
CA GLU A 109 15.20 6.47 -15.40
C GLU A 109 14.83 6.51 -13.91
N LEU A 110 13.78 7.27 -13.56
CA LEU A 110 13.21 7.30 -12.21
C LEU A 110 12.83 5.89 -11.73
N TRP A 111 12.16 5.12 -12.60
CA TRP A 111 11.75 3.76 -12.25
C TRP A 111 12.96 2.85 -12.02
N ALA A 112 13.99 2.91 -12.88
CA ALA A 112 15.22 2.16 -12.68
C ALA A 112 15.89 2.49 -11.33
N LYS A 113 15.94 3.77 -10.93
CA LYS A 113 16.51 4.18 -9.64
C LYS A 113 15.67 3.74 -8.43
N LEU A 114 14.34 3.67 -8.55
CA LEU A 114 13.46 3.15 -7.51
C LEU A 114 13.68 1.64 -7.28
N GLU A 115 13.85 0.87 -8.37
CA GLU A 115 14.02 -0.59 -8.30
C GLU A 115 15.34 -1.01 -7.64
N LYS A 116 16.33 -0.11 -7.52
CA LYS A 116 17.57 -0.35 -6.75
C LYS A 116 17.32 -0.61 -5.25
N ASP A 117 16.15 -0.24 -4.72
CA ASP A 117 15.73 -0.48 -3.34
C ASP A 117 14.40 -1.27 -3.26
N ASP A 118 14.15 -2.13 -4.25
CA ASP A 118 12.95 -2.97 -4.37
C ASP A 118 11.63 -2.19 -4.38
N ILE A 119 11.66 -0.95 -4.89
CA ILE A 119 10.48 -0.08 -4.98
C ILE A 119 9.87 -0.19 -6.38
N THR A 120 8.71 -0.86 -6.46
CA THR A 120 8.04 -1.15 -7.73
C THR A 120 6.94 -0.15 -8.10
N LEU A 121 6.84 0.16 -9.39
CA LEU A 121 5.71 0.90 -10.00
C LEU A 121 4.69 -0.02 -10.69
N ARG A 122 5.03 -1.30 -10.85
CA ARG A 122 4.24 -2.27 -11.61
C ARG A 122 2.86 -2.45 -10.99
N GLU A 123 1.85 -2.34 -11.84
CA GLU A 123 0.44 -2.54 -11.52
C GLU A 123 -0.11 -1.63 -10.42
N ALA A 124 0.56 -0.50 -10.14
CA ALA A 124 0.06 0.51 -9.22
C ALA A 124 -1.21 1.20 -9.77
N CYS A 125 -1.31 1.29 -11.10
CA CYS A 125 -2.41 1.89 -11.85
C CYS A 125 -2.92 0.95 -12.95
N GLY A 126 -3.87 1.43 -13.78
CA GLY A 126 -4.44 0.63 -14.87
C GLY A 126 -5.60 -0.27 -14.43
N ASN A 127 -5.92 -1.23 -15.30
CA ASN A 127 -6.91 -2.29 -15.09
C ASN A 127 -6.22 -3.57 -14.59
N THR A 128 -5.54 -3.45 -13.47
CA THR A 128 -4.77 -4.50 -12.82
C THR A 128 -5.25 -4.69 -11.39
N VAL A 129 -4.65 -5.65 -10.67
CA VAL A 129 -4.75 -5.72 -9.21
C VAL A 129 -3.97 -4.56 -8.62
N ARG A 130 -4.68 -3.70 -7.88
CA ARG A 130 -4.09 -2.52 -7.21
C ARG A 130 -3.23 -2.95 -6.03
N ASN A 131 -2.73 -1.98 -5.27
CA ASN A 131 -2.06 -2.28 -4.01
C ASN A 131 -2.92 -3.19 -3.13
N ILE A 132 -2.27 -4.19 -2.52
CA ILE A 132 -2.89 -5.07 -1.52
C ILE A 132 -2.78 -4.31 -0.20
N THR A 133 -3.90 -3.83 0.32
CA THR A 133 -3.89 -3.00 1.54
C THR A 133 -4.07 -3.86 2.78
N ALA A 134 -3.56 -3.42 3.92
CA ALA A 134 -3.84 -4.06 5.20
C ALA A 134 -4.01 -3.06 6.34
N SER A 135 -4.56 -3.48 7.47
CA SER A 135 -4.56 -2.66 8.69
C SER A 135 -3.14 -2.21 9.03
N ALA A 136 -2.94 -0.91 9.28
CA ALA A 136 -1.62 -0.35 9.57
C ALA A 136 -1.03 -0.82 10.92
N THR A 137 -1.85 -1.46 11.75
CA THR A 137 -1.50 -2.07 13.04
C THR A 137 -1.25 -3.58 12.93
N ALA A 138 -1.32 -4.17 11.72
CA ALA A 138 -1.05 -5.59 11.53
C ALA A 138 0.33 -5.98 12.08
N GLY A 139 0.35 -7.03 12.90
CA GLY A 139 1.56 -7.52 13.58
C GLY A 139 1.77 -6.96 14.98
N VAL A 140 1.10 -5.85 15.33
CA VAL A 140 1.28 -5.18 16.63
C VAL A 140 -0.02 -4.89 17.37
N ASP A 141 -1.16 -5.08 16.72
CA ASP A 141 -2.47 -4.86 17.34
C ASP A 141 -2.72 -5.84 18.50
N PRO A 142 -3.04 -5.38 19.72
CA PRO A 142 -3.40 -6.24 20.85
C PRO A 142 -4.62 -7.13 20.62
N LYS A 143 -5.50 -6.75 19.69
CA LYS A 143 -6.77 -7.43 19.44
C LYS A 143 -6.73 -8.36 18.22
N GLU A 144 -5.66 -8.36 17.43
CA GLU A 144 -5.63 -9.18 16.22
C GLU A 144 -5.52 -10.68 16.57
N PRO A 145 -6.29 -11.57 15.91
CA PRO A 145 -6.13 -13.01 16.09
C PRO A 145 -4.74 -13.51 15.66
N PHE A 146 -4.20 -12.95 14.57
CA PHE A 146 -2.85 -13.19 14.06
C PHE A 146 -2.45 -12.08 13.08
N ASP A 147 -1.15 -11.95 12.82
CA ASP A 147 -0.61 -10.94 11.89
C ASP A 147 -0.99 -11.26 10.43
N VAL A 148 -1.67 -10.32 9.77
CA VAL A 148 -2.09 -10.45 8.37
C VAL A 148 -1.04 -9.99 7.36
N SER A 149 0.07 -9.38 7.80
CA SER A 149 1.13 -8.85 6.92
C SER A 149 1.74 -9.91 5.99
N PRO A 150 2.07 -11.14 6.44
CA PRO A 150 2.58 -12.19 5.56
C PRO A 150 1.61 -12.57 4.44
N TYR A 151 0.31 -12.64 4.75
CA TYR A 151 -0.74 -12.98 3.80
C TYR A 151 -0.92 -11.88 2.74
N ALA A 152 -0.91 -10.62 3.17
CA ALA A 152 -0.99 -9.49 2.25
C ALA A 152 0.24 -9.42 1.32
N TYR A 153 1.44 -9.74 1.84
CA TYR A 153 2.66 -9.75 1.04
C TYR A 153 2.72 -10.92 0.04
N GLU A 154 2.35 -12.13 0.46
CA GLU A 154 2.25 -13.29 -0.43
C GLU A 154 1.20 -13.07 -1.53
N MET A 155 0.04 -12.54 -1.17
CA MET A 155 -1.00 -12.15 -2.13
C MET A 155 -0.45 -11.14 -3.17
N PHE A 156 0.32 -10.15 -2.72
CA PHE A 156 0.99 -9.20 -3.61
C PHE A 156 1.99 -9.91 -4.53
N ARG A 157 2.89 -10.74 -4.00
CA ARG A 157 3.91 -11.46 -4.77
C ARG A 157 3.30 -12.40 -5.80
N TYR A 158 2.24 -13.11 -5.43
CA TYR A 158 1.56 -14.08 -6.29
C TYR A 158 0.89 -13.41 -7.50
N PHE A 159 0.23 -12.26 -7.28
CA PHE A 159 -0.51 -11.58 -8.33
C PHE A 159 0.32 -10.56 -9.13
N LEU A 160 1.43 -10.08 -8.58
CA LEU A 160 2.34 -9.21 -9.32
C LEU A 160 2.88 -9.94 -10.55
N ARG A 161 2.62 -9.39 -11.73
CA ARG A 161 2.98 -9.96 -13.04
C ARG A 161 2.33 -11.30 -13.35
N ASN A 162 1.29 -11.67 -12.61
CA ASN A 162 0.45 -12.80 -12.98
C ASN A 162 -0.30 -12.46 -14.28
N PRO A 163 -0.33 -13.36 -15.29
CA PRO A 163 -1.02 -13.13 -16.56
C PRO A 163 -2.48 -12.70 -16.42
N VAL A 164 -3.20 -13.23 -15.43
CA VAL A 164 -4.61 -12.87 -15.19
C VAL A 164 -4.79 -11.39 -14.79
N CYS A 165 -3.74 -10.76 -14.27
CA CYS A 165 -3.79 -9.42 -13.69
C CYS A 165 -3.34 -8.31 -14.65
N GLN A 166 -2.95 -8.63 -15.89
CA GLN A 166 -2.30 -7.66 -16.78
C GLN A 166 -3.27 -6.76 -17.57
N ASP A 167 -4.46 -7.25 -17.89
CA ASP A 167 -5.43 -6.50 -18.72
C ASP A 167 -6.89 -6.88 -18.40
N MET A 168 -7.28 -6.69 -17.14
CA MET A 168 -8.65 -6.98 -16.72
C MET A 168 -9.64 -5.95 -17.27
N GLY A 169 -10.95 -6.25 -17.19
CA GLY A 169 -11.99 -5.27 -17.59
C GLY A 169 -11.93 -3.97 -16.78
N ARG A 170 -11.53 -4.03 -15.51
CA ARG A 170 -11.30 -2.84 -14.66
C ARG A 170 -10.36 -3.14 -13.49
N LYS A 171 -9.96 -2.10 -12.77
CA LYS A 171 -9.17 -2.22 -11.53
C LYS A 171 -9.84 -3.16 -10.50
N PHE A 172 -9.02 -3.97 -9.85
CA PHE A 172 -9.42 -4.87 -8.77
C PHE A 172 -8.65 -4.53 -7.48
N LYS A 173 -9.34 -4.46 -6.33
CA LYS A 173 -8.81 -4.03 -5.04
C LYS A 173 -8.96 -5.13 -4.01
N ILE A 174 -7.88 -5.39 -3.29
CA ILE A 174 -7.79 -6.42 -2.25
C ILE A 174 -7.40 -5.75 -0.93
N ALA A 175 -7.98 -6.20 0.20
CA ALA A 175 -7.63 -5.72 1.53
C ALA A 175 -7.65 -6.81 2.62
N PHE A 176 -6.82 -6.62 3.65
CA PHE A 176 -6.75 -7.45 4.85
C PHE A 176 -6.96 -6.60 6.12
N SER A 177 -7.99 -6.87 6.91
CA SER A 177 -8.12 -6.26 8.24
C SER A 177 -7.32 -7.04 9.28
N SER A 178 -6.89 -6.40 10.37
CA SER A 178 -6.35 -7.07 11.56
C SER A 178 -7.44 -7.74 12.42
N GLY A 179 -8.71 -7.40 12.23
CA GLY A 179 -9.81 -7.96 13.02
C GLY A 179 -11.18 -7.45 12.62
N ASP A 180 -12.19 -7.75 13.45
CA ASP A 180 -13.60 -7.42 13.18
C ASP A 180 -13.91 -5.91 13.22
N ASP A 181 -13.06 -5.11 13.87
CA ASP A 181 -13.14 -3.64 13.86
C ASP A 181 -12.91 -3.03 12.45
N ASP A 182 -12.50 -3.85 11.46
CA ASP A 182 -12.29 -3.49 10.06
C ASP A 182 -11.53 -2.18 9.81
N THR A 183 -10.35 -2.06 10.42
CA THR A 183 -9.51 -0.86 10.26
C THR A 183 -8.87 -0.73 8.85
N ALA A 184 -9.05 -1.74 7.99
CA ALA A 184 -8.64 -1.73 6.58
C ALA A 184 -9.80 -1.43 5.60
N TYR A 185 -11.03 -1.28 6.10
CA TYR A 185 -12.24 -1.05 5.31
C TYR A 185 -12.46 -2.12 4.23
N VAL A 186 -12.36 -3.40 4.58
CA VAL A 186 -12.44 -4.52 3.64
C VAL A 186 -13.78 -4.56 2.89
N PHE A 187 -14.88 -4.06 3.47
CA PHE A 187 -16.21 -4.06 2.84
C PHE A 187 -16.34 -3.13 1.62
N ILE A 188 -15.38 -2.25 1.36
CA ILE A 188 -15.37 -1.38 0.17
C ILE A 188 -14.37 -1.85 -0.91
N HIS A 189 -13.80 -3.04 -0.74
CA HIS A 189 -12.86 -3.66 -1.67
C HIS A 189 -13.54 -4.71 -2.56
N ASP A 190 -12.93 -5.02 -3.71
CA ASP A 190 -13.50 -6.03 -4.61
C ASP A 190 -13.42 -7.43 -3.95
N ILE A 191 -12.40 -7.68 -3.12
CA ILE A 191 -12.32 -8.78 -2.15
C ILE A 191 -11.63 -8.32 -0.87
N GLY A 192 -12.07 -8.85 0.26
CA GLY A 192 -11.62 -8.47 1.59
C GLY A 192 -11.48 -9.67 2.53
N PHE A 193 -10.51 -9.61 3.44
CA PHE A 193 -10.17 -10.69 4.36
C PHE A 193 -10.12 -10.18 5.81
N ILE A 194 -10.80 -10.87 6.72
CA ILE A 194 -10.78 -10.61 8.16
C ILE A 194 -10.30 -11.89 8.87
N PRO A 195 -9.22 -11.85 9.66
CA PRO A 195 -8.62 -13.04 10.26
C PRO A 195 -9.58 -13.71 11.24
N LYS A 196 -9.62 -15.04 11.20
CA LYS A 196 -10.42 -15.90 12.08
C LYS A 196 -9.61 -17.09 12.54
N VAL A 197 -9.79 -17.47 13.79
CA VAL A 197 -9.24 -18.70 14.36
C VAL A 197 -10.42 -19.55 14.80
N VAL A 198 -10.42 -20.82 14.40
CA VAL A 198 -11.44 -21.79 14.80
C VAL A 198 -10.78 -22.96 15.51
N SER A 199 -11.36 -23.39 16.63
CA SER A 199 -10.92 -24.58 17.35
C SER A 199 -11.45 -25.84 16.64
N THR A 200 -10.56 -26.78 16.35
CA THR A 200 -10.91 -28.10 15.80
C THR A 200 -10.35 -29.21 16.69
N PRO A 201 -10.81 -30.47 16.56
CA PRO A 201 -10.21 -31.60 17.28
C PRO A 201 -8.70 -31.78 17.01
N ALA A 202 -8.20 -31.29 15.86
CA ALA A 202 -6.79 -31.34 15.48
C ALA A 202 -5.99 -30.11 15.95
N GLY A 203 -6.61 -29.18 16.68
CA GLY A 203 -6.02 -27.92 17.12
C GLY A 203 -6.68 -26.68 16.52
N GLU A 204 -6.09 -25.51 16.77
CA GLU A 204 -6.54 -24.25 16.19
C GLU A 204 -6.19 -24.16 14.70
N LYS A 205 -7.16 -23.79 13.88
CA LYS A 205 -6.96 -23.49 12.46
C LYS A 205 -7.11 -22.00 12.20
N ARG A 206 -6.17 -21.44 11.44
CA ARG A 206 -6.23 -20.08 10.91
C ARG A 206 -6.97 -20.04 9.59
N GLY A 207 -7.72 -18.98 9.40
CA GLY A 207 -8.44 -18.70 8.18
C GLY A 207 -8.96 -17.28 8.19
N PHE A 208 -9.88 -17.00 7.28
CA PHE A 208 -10.44 -15.67 7.10
C PHE A 208 -11.93 -15.72 6.85
N LYS A 209 -12.67 -14.77 7.42
CA LYS A 209 -13.92 -14.32 6.83
C LYS A 209 -13.58 -13.60 5.53
N VAL A 210 -14.26 -13.95 4.45
CA VAL A 210 -14.01 -13.43 3.11
C VAL A 210 -15.25 -12.71 2.60
N VAL A 211 -15.08 -11.45 2.18
CA VAL A 211 -16.13 -10.61 1.62
C VAL A 211 -15.78 -10.22 0.18
N VAL A 212 -16.77 -10.10 -0.70
CA VAL A 212 -16.57 -9.86 -2.14
C VAL A 212 -17.54 -8.82 -2.70
N GLY A 213 -17.11 -8.06 -3.70
CA GLY A 213 -17.96 -7.17 -4.50
C GLY A 213 -18.22 -5.77 -3.93
N GLY A 214 -17.35 -5.25 -3.06
CA GLY A 214 -17.46 -3.89 -2.54
C GLY A 214 -16.98 -2.79 -3.51
N GLY A 215 -17.41 -1.54 -3.26
CA GLY A 215 -16.76 -0.37 -3.85
C GLY A 215 -17.58 0.92 -3.87
N LEU A 216 -16.96 2.01 -3.42
CA LEU A 216 -17.51 3.38 -3.33
C LEU A 216 -17.50 4.17 -4.66
N GLY A 217 -17.83 3.54 -5.78
CA GLY A 217 -18.03 4.27 -7.04
C GLY A 217 -19.30 5.14 -7.00
N ALA A 218 -19.68 5.74 -8.14
CA ALA A 218 -20.93 6.51 -8.26
C ALA A 218 -22.17 5.76 -7.72
N ASN A 219 -22.23 4.45 -7.93
CA ASN A 219 -23.17 3.55 -7.26
C ASN A 219 -22.43 2.79 -6.16
N PRO A 220 -22.53 3.12 -4.86
CA PRO A 220 -21.80 2.42 -3.81
C PRO A 220 -22.38 1.03 -3.53
N TYR A 221 -21.51 0.04 -3.30
CA TYR A 221 -21.88 -1.32 -2.90
C TYR A 221 -21.02 -1.73 -1.71
N LEU A 222 -21.62 -2.35 -0.70
CA LEU A 222 -20.90 -3.06 0.34
C LEU A 222 -20.61 -4.49 -0.13
N ALA A 223 -19.44 -5.00 0.20
CA ALA A 223 -19.07 -6.37 -0.09
C ALA A 223 -19.97 -7.34 0.67
N GLN A 224 -20.33 -8.45 0.03
CA GLN A 224 -21.14 -9.51 0.61
C GLN A 224 -20.23 -10.61 1.17
N THR A 225 -20.61 -11.26 2.27
CA THR A 225 -19.84 -12.39 2.80
C THR A 225 -19.93 -13.59 1.84
N ALA A 226 -18.78 -14.03 1.34
CA ALA A 226 -18.66 -15.29 0.60
C ALA A 226 -18.37 -16.47 1.54
N PHE A 227 -17.54 -16.24 2.56
CA PHE A 227 -17.21 -17.24 3.59
C PHE A 227 -17.15 -16.59 4.95
N GLU A 228 -17.78 -17.18 5.96
CA GLU A 228 -17.52 -16.82 7.36
C GLU A 228 -16.16 -17.37 7.83
N PHE A 229 -15.70 -18.46 7.21
CA PHE A 229 -14.36 -19.01 7.42
C PHE A 229 -13.87 -19.73 6.16
N LEU A 230 -12.73 -19.30 5.64
CA LEU A 230 -11.96 -19.96 4.58
C LEU A 230 -10.55 -20.21 5.11
N GLU A 231 -10.06 -21.44 5.01
CA GLU A 231 -8.70 -21.80 5.45
C GLU A 231 -7.64 -20.94 4.73
N GLU A 232 -6.58 -20.60 5.46
CA GLU A 232 -5.60 -19.62 4.99
C GLU A 232 -4.88 -20.02 3.70
N ASP A 233 -4.71 -21.32 3.45
CA ASP A 233 -4.05 -21.87 2.26
C ASP A 233 -4.94 -21.79 1.01
N LYS A 234 -6.23 -21.45 1.17
CA LYS A 234 -7.20 -21.35 0.08
C LYS A 234 -7.44 -19.93 -0.40
N ILE A 235 -6.96 -18.91 0.32
CA ILE A 235 -7.28 -17.50 0.00
C ILE A 235 -6.71 -17.06 -1.35
N ILE A 236 -5.48 -17.49 -1.69
CA ILE A 236 -4.85 -17.17 -2.98
C ILE A 236 -5.56 -17.91 -4.13
N PRO A 237 -5.74 -19.25 -4.08
CA PRO A 237 -6.52 -19.97 -5.09
C PRO A 237 -7.93 -19.38 -5.30
N TYR A 238 -8.65 -19.06 -4.21
CA TYR A 238 -9.97 -18.47 -4.30
C TYR A 238 -9.96 -17.09 -4.98
N THR A 239 -8.99 -16.25 -4.64
CA THR A 239 -8.81 -14.94 -5.27
C THR A 239 -8.48 -15.07 -6.75
N GLU A 240 -7.65 -16.05 -7.13
CA GLU A 240 -7.33 -16.30 -8.54
C GLU A 240 -8.58 -16.72 -9.33
N CYS A 241 -9.43 -17.59 -8.78
CA CYS A 241 -10.71 -17.91 -9.40
C CYS A 241 -11.55 -16.66 -9.63
N ILE A 242 -11.71 -15.80 -8.62
CA ILE A 242 -12.47 -14.55 -8.77
C ILE A 242 -11.88 -13.66 -9.86
N LEU A 243 -10.56 -13.52 -9.92
CA LEU A 243 -9.90 -12.71 -10.94
C LEU A 243 -10.12 -13.28 -12.35
N ARG A 244 -10.03 -14.60 -12.53
CA ARG A 244 -10.31 -15.27 -13.81
C ARG A 244 -11.77 -15.11 -14.24
N ILE A 245 -12.71 -15.27 -13.29
CA ILE A 245 -14.15 -15.05 -13.54
C ILE A 245 -14.39 -13.59 -13.92
N PHE A 246 -13.81 -12.65 -13.18
CA PHE A 246 -13.95 -11.23 -13.46
C PHE A 246 -13.35 -10.87 -14.82
N ASP A 247 -12.21 -11.43 -15.19
CA ASP A 247 -11.61 -11.20 -16.50
C ASP A 247 -12.47 -11.78 -17.63
N ARG A 248 -13.03 -12.99 -17.46
CA ARG A 248 -13.82 -13.66 -18.49
C ARG A 248 -15.22 -13.06 -18.69
N TYR A 249 -15.92 -12.78 -17.60
CA TYR A 249 -17.34 -12.39 -17.62
C TYR A 249 -17.56 -10.91 -17.34
N GLY A 250 -16.54 -10.17 -16.92
CA GLY A 250 -16.64 -8.74 -16.62
C GLY A 250 -16.96 -7.88 -17.84
N GLU A 251 -17.81 -6.88 -17.65
CA GLU A 251 -18.09 -5.86 -18.66
C GLU A 251 -16.81 -5.08 -19.03
N ARG A 252 -16.47 -5.02 -20.32
CA ARG A 252 -15.28 -4.30 -20.83
C ARG A 252 -15.62 -3.05 -21.63
N ASN A 253 -16.81 -2.96 -22.22
CA ASN A 253 -17.20 -1.86 -23.10
C ASN A 253 -17.64 -0.64 -22.28
N ARG A 254 -18.49 -0.85 -21.28
CA ARG A 254 -19.05 0.24 -20.46
C ARG A 254 -18.20 0.44 -19.21
N ARG A 255 -17.18 1.31 -19.31
CA ARG A 255 -16.22 1.60 -18.23
C ARG A 255 -16.85 1.91 -16.85
N MET A 256 -18.00 2.57 -16.82
CA MET A 256 -18.72 2.91 -15.57
C MET A 256 -19.41 1.70 -14.92
N LYS A 257 -19.64 0.62 -15.67
CA LYS A 257 -20.24 -0.65 -15.24
C LYS A 257 -19.24 -1.83 -15.23
N ALA A 258 -17.95 -1.55 -15.48
CA ALA A 258 -16.90 -2.57 -15.66
C ALA A 258 -16.27 -3.10 -14.35
N ARG A 259 -16.69 -2.64 -13.17
CA ARG A 259 -16.13 -3.10 -11.88
C ARG A 259 -16.74 -4.43 -11.46
N PHE A 260 -15.96 -5.26 -10.75
CA PHE A 260 -16.39 -6.59 -10.29
C PHE A 260 -17.72 -6.59 -9.53
N LYS A 261 -17.98 -5.58 -8.70
CA LYS A 261 -19.27 -5.42 -8.02
C LYS A 261 -20.51 -5.50 -8.92
N PHE A 262 -20.43 -5.01 -10.17
CA PHE A 262 -21.56 -5.05 -11.09
C PHE A 262 -21.74 -6.43 -11.70
N LEU A 263 -20.63 -7.14 -11.94
CA LEU A 263 -20.69 -8.56 -12.32
C LEU A 263 -21.34 -9.36 -11.20
N LEU A 264 -20.90 -9.17 -9.95
CA LEU A 264 -21.47 -9.87 -8.80
C LEU A 264 -22.96 -9.55 -8.61
N ASP A 265 -23.37 -8.29 -8.75
CA ASP A 265 -24.77 -7.87 -8.69
C ASP A 265 -25.64 -8.55 -9.75
N GLN A 266 -25.09 -8.77 -10.95
CA GLN A 266 -25.78 -9.43 -12.04
C GLN A 266 -25.93 -10.94 -11.84
N ILE A 267 -24.87 -11.62 -11.39
CA ILE A 267 -24.87 -13.10 -11.29
C ILE A 267 -25.29 -13.63 -9.92
N GLY A 268 -25.12 -12.83 -8.86
CA GLY A 268 -25.35 -13.24 -7.48
C GLY A 268 -24.23 -14.10 -6.89
N LEU A 269 -24.22 -14.23 -5.56
CA LEU A 269 -23.22 -15.04 -4.83
C LEU A 269 -23.31 -16.53 -5.15
N GLU A 270 -24.52 -17.07 -5.34
CA GLU A 270 -24.73 -18.49 -5.64
C GLU A 270 -24.08 -18.89 -6.96
N GLN A 271 -24.33 -18.11 -8.02
CA GLN A 271 -23.71 -18.36 -9.32
C GLN A 271 -22.20 -18.15 -9.28
N LEU A 272 -21.72 -17.13 -8.55
CA LEU A 272 -20.28 -16.95 -8.34
C LEU A 272 -19.65 -18.19 -7.71
N ALA A 273 -20.28 -18.76 -6.68
CA ALA A 273 -19.78 -19.97 -6.02
C ALA A 273 -19.68 -21.16 -6.98
N GLN A 274 -20.69 -21.36 -7.84
CA GLN A 274 -20.66 -22.40 -8.88
C GLN A 274 -19.51 -22.18 -9.87
N LEU A 275 -19.34 -20.96 -10.37
CA LEU A 275 -18.24 -20.61 -11.29
C LEU A 275 -16.87 -20.79 -10.64
N VAL A 276 -16.75 -20.52 -9.34
CA VAL A 276 -15.51 -20.75 -8.59
C VAL A 276 -15.17 -22.24 -8.53
N GLU A 277 -16.15 -23.12 -8.28
CA GLU A 277 -15.91 -24.58 -8.28
C GLU A 277 -15.54 -25.12 -9.66
N GLU A 278 -16.06 -24.52 -10.73
CA GLU A 278 -15.66 -24.84 -12.10
C GLU A 278 -14.23 -24.36 -12.41
N GLU A 279 -13.92 -23.09 -12.11
CA GLU A 279 -12.60 -22.51 -12.37
C GLU A 279 -11.50 -23.15 -11.54
N LYS A 280 -11.80 -23.58 -10.30
CA LYS A 280 -10.87 -24.28 -9.41
C LYS A 280 -10.19 -25.45 -10.13
N LYS A 281 -10.91 -26.22 -10.93
CA LYS A 281 -10.38 -27.38 -11.67
C LYS A 281 -9.22 -27.04 -12.62
N SER A 282 -9.12 -25.79 -13.05
CA SER A 282 -8.08 -25.29 -13.96
C SER A 282 -6.92 -24.59 -13.25
N LEU A 283 -7.00 -24.39 -11.93
CA LEU A 283 -5.93 -23.75 -11.18
C LEU A 283 -4.71 -24.65 -11.09
N ARG A 284 -3.54 -24.02 -11.19
CA ARG A 284 -2.25 -24.69 -10.95
C ARG A 284 -2.12 -25.17 -9.51
N TYR A 285 -2.67 -24.40 -8.56
CA TYR A 285 -2.61 -24.66 -7.13
C TYR A 285 -4.01 -24.66 -6.52
N GLN A 286 -4.41 -25.78 -5.92
CA GLN A 286 -5.66 -25.90 -5.14
C GLN A 286 -5.49 -25.45 -3.68
N SER A 287 -4.23 -25.34 -3.25
CA SER A 287 -3.75 -24.91 -1.95
C SER A 287 -2.45 -24.16 -2.20
N TYR A 288 -2.26 -23.05 -1.51
CA TYR A 288 -1.03 -22.27 -1.54
C TYR A 288 -0.58 -22.05 -0.10
N GLU A 289 0.55 -22.65 0.26
CA GLU A 289 1.12 -22.49 1.59
C GLU A 289 1.67 -21.06 1.77
N ILE A 290 1.22 -20.37 2.82
CA ILE A 290 1.66 -19.02 3.12
C ILE A 290 2.93 -19.09 3.97
N ASN A 291 4.03 -18.52 3.48
CA ASN A 291 5.21 -18.32 4.32
C ASN A 291 4.92 -17.21 5.34
N ARG A 292 4.62 -17.61 6.58
CA ARG A 292 4.28 -16.69 7.67
C ARG A 292 5.46 -15.83 8.16
N GLU A 293 6.69 -16.17 7.77
CA GLU A 293 7.93 -15.48 8.16
C GLU A 293 8.47 -14.57 7.05
N ILE A 294 7.78 -14.46 5.92
CA ILE A 294 8.24 -13.72 4.74
C ILE A 294 8.40 -12.22 4.98
N VAL A 295 7.63 -11.66 5.92
CA VAL A 295 7.77 -10.27 6.35
C VAL A 295 8.74 -10.25 7.52
N PRO A 296 9.95 -9.69 7.35
CA PRO A 296 10.93 -9.67 8.42
C PRO A 296 10.42 -8.78 9.57
N LEU A 297 10.66 -9.24 10.79
CA LEU A 297 10.46 -8.40 11.97
C LEU A 297 11.42 -7.21 11.92
N PRO A 298 10.99 -6.01 12.36
CA PRO A 298 11.86 -4.86 12.38
C PRO A 298 13.05 -5.08 13.32
N VAL A 299 14.24 -4.66 12.88
CA VAL A 299 15.42 -4.61 13.74
C VAL A 299 15.24 -3.44 14.71
N LEU A 300 15.44 -3.70 16.00
CA LEU A 300 15.33 -2.67 17.03
C LEU A 300 16.51 -1.69 16.92
N ALA A 301 16.22 -0.39 16.99
CA ALA A 301 17.26 0.62 17.05
C ALA A 301 18.22 0.38 18.23
N THR A 302 19.50 0.68 18.03
CA THR A 302 20.49 0.64 19.10
C THR A 302 20.21 1.79 20.08
N GLN A 303 20.16 1.48 21.38
CA GLN A 303 19.88 2.46 22.45
C GLN A 303 20.70 3.74 22.29
N ARG A 304 20.01 4.87 22.10
CA ARG A 304 20.56 6.20 22.32
C ARG A 304 19.91 6.79 23.58
N GLN A 305 20.74 7.29 24.49
CA GLN A 305 20.26 8.09 25.62
C GLN A 305 19.92 9.48 25.08
N PHE A 306 18.71 9.96 25.35
CA PHE A 306 18.27 11.28 24.95
C PHE A 306 17.94 12.12 26.18
N GLU A 307 18.22 13.42 26.09
CA GLU A 307 17.86 14.38 27.12
C GLU A 307 16.34 14.53 27.19
N GLN A 308 15.81 14.57 28.41
CA GLN A 308 14.41 14.92 28.63
C GLN A 308 14.21 16.37 28.23
N VAL A 309 13.45 16.60 27.16
CA VAL A 309 13.03 17.95 26.82
C VAL A 309 11.82 18.33 27.71
N PRO A 310 11.80 19.51 28.35
CA PRO A 310 10.67 19.95 29.15
C PRO A 310 9.45 20.24 28.28
N ALA A 311 8.40 19.43 28.44
CA ALA A 311 7.14 19.63 27.73
C ALA A 311 6.23 20.62 28.44
N ASP A 312 5.46 21.37 27.66
CA ASP A 312 4.12 21.78 28.12
C ASP A 312 3.33 20.49 28.35
N THR A 313 3.28 20.06 29.61
CA THR A 313 2.78 18.75 30.03
C THR A 313 1.37 18.52 29.51
N ALA A 314 0.53 19.55 29.39
CA ALA A 314 -0.86 19.41 28.94
C ALA A 314 -0.95 19.11 27.44
N LYS A 315 -0.24 19.86 26.59
CA LYS A 315 -0.24 19.65 25.12
C LYS A 315 0.36 18.30 24.74
N TYR A 316 1.46 17.93 25.40
CA TYR A 316 2.09 16.63 25.16
C TYR A 316 1.18 15.47 25.58
N GLN A 317 0.51 15.55 26.73
CA GLN A 317 -0.44 14.51 27.15
C GLN A 317 -1.61 14.39 26.16
N ALA A 318 -2.20 15.51 25.72
CA ALA A 318 -3.27 15.48 24.71
C ALA A 318 -2.82 14.86 23.37
N TRP A 319 -1.59 15.16 22.92
CA TRP A 319 -1.01 14.51 21.75
C TRP A 319 -0.79 13.01 21.98
N ARG A 320 -0.22 12.63 23.13
CA ARG A 320 0.06 11.24 23.50
C ARG A 320 -1.21 10.41 23.50
N ASP A 321 -2.25 10.91 24.14
CA ASP A 321 -3.53 10.20 24.29
C ASP A 321 -4.26 9.97 22.96
N THR A 322 -3.98 10.80 21.94
CA THR A 322 -4.64 10.70 20.62
C THR A 322 -3.79 10.03 19.54
N ASN A 323 -2.46 9.96 19.71
CA ASN A 323 -1.55 9.48 18.67
C ASN A 323 -0.74 8.26 19.09
N VAL A 324 -0.66 7.93 20.38
CA VAL A 324 0.12 6.79 20.87
C VAL A 324 -0.82 5.64 21.24
N PHE A 325 -0.51 4.43 20.78
CA PHE A 325 -1.24 3.22 21.16
C PHE A 325 -0.29 2.13 21.65
N ARG A 326 -0.79 1.27 22.54
CA ARG A 326 0.00 0.16 23.05
C ARG A 326 -0.01 -1.00 22.06
N GLN A 327 1.16 -1.59 21.81
CA GLN A 327 1.26 -2.80 20.99
C GLN A 327 1.00 -4.07 21.83
N LYS A 328 0.78 -5.20 21.17
CA LYS A 328 0.68 -6.51 21.82
C LYS A 328 2.00 -6.97 22.45
N GLN A 329 3.14 -6.51 21.91
CA GLN A 329 4.46 -6.74 22.45
C GLN A 329 4.64 -5.93 23.75
N GLN A 330 5.10 -6.59 24.81
CA GLN A 330 5.19 -5.98 26.12
C GLN A 330 6.20 -4.81 26.13
N ASN A 331 5.75 -3.63 26.54
CA ASN A 331 6.52 -2.38 26.53
C ASN A 331 6.82 -1.84 25.13
N TYR A 332 5.97 -2.14 24.13
CA TYR A 332 6.05 -1.57 22.79
C TYR A 332 4.83 -0.70 22.48
N PHE A 333 5.00 0.36 21.68
CA PHE A 333 3.94 1.33 21.40
C PHE A 333 3.96 1.73 19.92
N GLY A 334 2.83 1.94 19.30
CA GLY A 334 2.79 2.58 17.99
C GLY A 334 2.50 4.07 18.13
N VAL A 335 2.98 4.85 17.17
CA VAL A 335 2.75 6.29 17.09
C VAL A 335 2.14 6.61 15.73
N TYR A 336 1.01 7.30 15.74
CA TYR A 336 0.41 7.88 14.56
C TYR A 336 0.98 9.29 14.33
N ILE A 337 1.45 9.55 13.12
CA ILE A 337 1.82 10.87 12.64
C ILE A 337 0.77 11.29 11.61
N LYS A 338 0.07 12.37 11.90
CA LYS A 338 -0.91 12.97 11.00
C LYS A 338 -0.20 13.82 9.94
N LEU A 339 -0.56 13.59 8.70
CA LEU A 339 -0.12 14.34 7.53
C LEU A 339 -1.32 15.08 6.95
N LEU A 340 -1.27 16.41 6.96
CA LEU A 340 -2.32 17.20 6.35
C LEU A 340 -2.43 16.85 4.85
N LEU A 341 -3.63 16.48 4.40
CA LEU A 341 -3.93 16.10 3.01
C LEU A 341 -3.03 14.97 2.48
N GLY A 342 -2.39 14.19 3.35
CA GLY A 342 -1.45 13.15 2.98
C GLY A 342 -0.12 13.65 2.41
N ASN A 343 0.21 14.94 2.54
CA ASN A 343 1.46 15.49 2.03
C ASN A 343 2.61 15.33 3.02
N LEU A 344 3.76 14.93 2.49
CA LEU A 344 5.03 14.81 3.21
C LEU A 344 6.14 15.34 2.31
N SER A 345 6.78 16.46 2.69
CA SER A 345 7.92 16.99 1.95
C SER A 345 9.09 16.01 1.97
N SER A 346 10.00 16.11 1.00
CA SER A 346 11.23 15.31 0.97
C SER A 346 12.10 15.54 2.23
N ASP A 347 12.18 16.78 2.72
CA ASP A 347 12.90 17.10 3.96
C ASP A 347 12.25 16.43 5.18
N HIS A 348 10.93 16.55 5.34
CA HIS A 348 10.22 15.87 6.43
C HIS A 348 10.30 14.34 6.31
N SER A 349 10.37 13.80 5.08
CA SER A 349 10.58 12.36 4.85
C SER A 349 11.94 11.90 5.40
N ARG A 350 13.00 12.69 5.20
CA ARG A 350 14.34 12.40 5.74
C ARG A 350 14.36 12.54 7.25
N THR A 351 13.79 13.61 7.79
CA THR A 351 13.67 13.81 9.25
C THR A 351 12.91 12.65 9.90
N LEU A 352 11.82 12.20 9.29
CA LEU A 352 11.07 11.05 9.76
C LEU A 352 11.95 9.78 9.75
N ALA A 353 12.67 9.54 8.66
CA ALA A 353 13.56 8.39 8.59
C ALA A 353 14.66 8.43 9.67
N ASP A 354 15.23 9.61 9.96
CA ASP A 354 16.23 9.79 11.03
C ASP A 354 15.64 9.46 12.41
N ILE A 355 14.39 9.89 12.66
CA ILE A 355 13.67 9.62 13.90
C ILE A 355 13.44 8.11 14.04
N VAL A 356 12.95 7.44 12.99
CA VAL A 356 12.65 6.01 13.02
C VAL A 356 13.91 5.18 13.26
N GLU A 357 14.99 5.43 12.52
CA GLU A 357 16.28 4.75 12.71
C GLU A 357 16.85 4.92 14.13
N SER A 358 16.54 6.05 14.78
CA SER A 358 17.05 6.38 16.10
C SER A 358 16.15 5.91 17.26
N HIS A 359 14.84 5.77 17.05
CA HIS A 359 13.85 5.62 18.13
C HIS A 359 12.87 4.44 17.95
N ALA A 360 12.85 3.80 16.77
CA ALA A 360 11.82 2.82 16.43
C ALA A 360 12.42 1.62 15.68
N GLY A 361 11.58 0.61 15.44
CA GLY A 361 11.91 -0.42 14.47
C GLY A 361 11.76 0.13 13.05
N ASP A 362 12.58 -0.32 12.11
CA ASP A 362 12.49 0.06 10.68
C ASP A 362 11.24 -0.56 10.01
N ASP A 363 10.07 -0.07 10.41
CA ASP A 363 8.76 -0.47 9.91
C ASP A 363 7.78 0.70 9.97
N ILE A 364 7.72 1.46 8.87
CA ILE A 364 6.76 2.54 8.69
C ILE A 364 5.56 1.98 7.92
N ARG A 365 4.36 2.22 8.44
CA ARG A 365 3.09 1.81 7.79
C ARG A 365 2.30 3.04 7.40
N THR A 366 1.81 3.11 6.18
CA THR A 366 0.79 4.10 5.80
C THR A 366 -0.59 3.58 6.20
N ARG A 367 -1.50 4.46 6.61
CA ARG A 367 -2.85 4.11 7.06
C ARG A 367 -3.91 4.60 6.08
N LEU A 368 -4.98 3.80 5.92
CA LEU A 368 -6.22 4.29 5.33
C LEU A 368 -6.95 5.09 6.40
N GLU A 369 -7.17 6.37 6.17
CA GLU A 369 -8.06 7.14 7.01
C GLU A 369 -9.01 7.97 6.16
N ALA A 370 -10.29 7.91 6.52
CA ALA A 370 -11.22 8.98 6.26
C ALA A 370 -11.28 9.77 7.56
N VAL A 371 -10.36 10.72 7.75
CA VAL A 371 -10.62 11.78 8.72
C VAL A 371 -11.86 12.51 8.22
N ASP A 372 -12.80 12.73 9.13
CA ASP A 372 -13.88 13.74 9.11
C ASP A 372 -14.21 14.35 7.73
N PRO A 373 -15.45 14.25 7.20
CA PRO A 373 -15.83 14.65 5.83
C PRO A 373 -15.38 16.03 5.31
N PHE A 374 -14.77 16.87 6.15
CA PHE A 374 -14.28 18.20 5.82
C PHE A 374 -12.75 18.33 5.69
N ILE A 375 -11.90 17.39 6.13
CA ILE A 375 -10.43 17.48 5.97
C ILE A 375 -9.80 16.10 5.73
N PRO A 376 -9.34 15.76 4.51
CA PRO A 376 -8.53 14.57 4.28
C PRO A 376 -7.20 14.68 5.07
N ALA A 377 -6.87 13.70 5.91
CA ALA A 377 -5.53 13.53 6.46
C ALA A 377 -4.97 12.16 6.02
N GLY A 378 -3.70 12.11 5.65
CA GLY A 378 -2.96 10.86 5.63
C GLY A 378 -2.42 10.59 7.03
N ILE A 379 -2.36 9.34 7.47
CA ILE A 379 -1.64 8.98 8.69
C ILE A 379 -0.52 8.02 8.36
N LEU A 380 0.64 8.29 8.92
CA LEU A 380 1.73 7.33 9.06
C LEU A 380 1.63 6.69 10.44
N SER A 381 1.66 5.37 10.50
CA SER A 381 1.83 4.61 11.73
C SER A 381 3.28 4.17 11.80
N ILE A 382 3.96 4.52 12.87
CA ILE A 382 5.33 4.08 13.18
C ILE A 382 5.24 3.12 14.35
N HIS A 383 5.90 1.97 14.24
CA HIS A 383 5.93 1.01 15.33
C HIS A 383 7.17 1.29 16.19
N VAL A 384 6.94 1.94 17.34
CA VAL A 384 7.96 2.45 18.26
C VAL A 384 8.24 1.44 19.38
N VAL A 385 9.48 1.44 19.85
CA VAL A 385 9.97 0.54 20.89
C VAL A 385 10.39 1.38 22.09
N PRO A 386 9.57 1.53 23.16
CA PRO A 386 10.10 2.13 24.36
C PRO A 386 11.03 1.20 25.11
N HIS A 387 12.16 1.79 25.47
CA HIS A 387 13.03 1.25 26.49
C HIS A 387 12.37 1.35 27.87
N ARG A 388 12.72 0.38 28.73
CA ARG A 388 12.17 0.12 30.09
C ARG A 388 12.25 1.26 31.11
N ASN A 389 12.60 2.50 30.74
CA ASN A 389 12.64 3.67 31.62
C ASN A 389 12.42 5.00 30.86
N VAL A 390 11.68 5.02 29.75
CA VAL A 390 11.50 6.25 28.96
C VAL A 390 10.01 6.56 28.76
N ASP A 391 9.51 7.49 29.58
CA ASP A 391 8.45 8.41 29.16
C ASP A 391 8.99 9.21 27.98
N VAL A 392 8.64 8.80 26.75
CA VAL A 392 9.10 9.49 25.52
C VAL A 392 8.30 10.79 25.37
N MET A 393 8.68 11.82 26.13
CA MET A 393 8.22 13.19 25.95
C MET A 393 8.67 13.72 24.59
N PHE A 394 7.73 13.87 23.66
CA PHE A 394 7.87 14.79 22.55
C PHE A 394 7.59 16.19 23.06
N SER A 395 8.65 16.93 23.35
CA SER A 395 8.57 18.37 23.48
C SER A 395 9.86 19.03 23.04
N GLY A 396 9.74 20.31 22.74
CA GLY A 396 10.83 21.14 22.26
C GLY A 396 10.22 22.27 21.46
N ARG A 397 10.14 23.46 22.08
CA ARG A 397 9.76 24.71 21.41
C ARG A 397 10.58 24.89 20.14
N LEU A 398 9.88 25.29 19.09
CA LEU A 398 10.41 25.56 17.78
C LEU A 398 10.29 27.07 17.53
N SER A 399 11.20 27.83 18.15
CA SER A 399 11.57 29.21 17.82
C SER A 399 12.76 29.55 18.74
N ASP A 400 13.87 30.18 18.35
CA ASP A 400 14.16 31.04 17.20
C ASP A 400 15.56 30.71 16.69
N SER A 401 15.69 30.40 15.39
CA SER A 401 16.88 29.82 14.74
C SER A 401 17.24 28.40 15.20
N VAL A 402 16.95 27.42 14.33
CA VAL A 402 17.04 25.96 14.57
C VAL A 402 15.95 25.41 15.50
N GLY A 403 15.04 24.62 14.94
CA GLY A 403 14.08 23.84 15.70
C GLY A 403 13.33 22.90 14.76
N GLY A 404 13.28 21.62 15.08
CA GLY A 404 12.63 20.59 14.28
C GLY A 404 11.51 19.94 15.08
N VAL A 405 10.39 19.67 14.41
CA VAL A 405 9.34 18.71 14.79
C VAL A 405 8.18 19.19 15.70
N ALA A 406 8.17 20.39 16.29
CA ALA A 406 7.01 20.92 17.04
C ALA A 406 6.13 21.96 16.31
N ASP A 407 6.40 22.27 15.04
CA ASP A 407 5.70 23.32 14.26
C ASP A 407 4.70 22.77 13.23
N ALA A 408 4.33 21.49 13.33
CA ALA A 408 3.48 20.86 12.32
C ALA A 408 1.98 21.17 12.46
N ASN A 409 1.54 21.84 13.53
CA ASN A 409 0.11 22.13 13.78
C ASN A 409 -0.24 23.61 14.03
N ALA A 410 0.72 24.55 14.02
CA ALA A 410 0.44 25.96 14.33
C ALA A 410 0.48 26.90 13.10
N HIS A 411 0.78 26.37 11.91
CA HIS A 411 0.73 27.12 10.64
C HIS A 411 -0.27 26.51 9.63
N LEU A 412 -1.35 25.90 10.16
CA LEU A 412 -2.44 25.32 9.37
C LEU A 412 -3.82 25.83 9.84
N ASP A 413 -3.87 27.13 10.14
CA ASP A 413 -5.05 27.97 9.87
C ASP A 413 -4.79 28.79 8.60
#